data_AF-A0A352Z9P1-F1
#
_entry.id   AF-A0A352Z9P1-F1
#
_cell.length_a   1.000
_cell.length_b   1.000
_cell.length_c   1.000
_cell.angle_alpha   90.00
_cell.angle_beta   90.00
_cell.angle_gamma   90.00
#
_symmetry.space_group_name_H-M   'P 1'
#
loop_
_entity.id
_entity.type
_entity.pdbx_description
1 polymer ?
#
loop_
_entity_poly.entity_id
_entity_poly.type
_entity_poly.pdbx_seq_one_letter_code
_entity_poly.pdbx_strand_id
1 'polypeptide(L)'
;MPEQKDLNWVIEVGIEDLLEGDLKLVYEWCGLDVLLSLLANFPSMTLYISTKPLTEAKKRYIRKHYNGKNIKELCALLDCSERFVYEVMSGRSNASNGQEKLF
;
A
#
# COMPACT_ATOMS: atom_id res chain seq x y z
N MET A 1 -16.01 -17.44 -11.16
CA MET A 1 -15.27 -16.77 -10.07
C MET A 1 -14.53 -17.85 -9.32
N PRO A 2 -13.27 -17.65 -8.90
CA PRO A 2 -12.59 -18.64 -8.08
C PRO A 2 -13.42 -18.90 -6.82
N GLU A 3 -13.58 -20.16 -6.46
CA GLU A 3 -14.32 -20.61 -5.30
C GLU A 3 -13.57 -20.14 -4.05
N GLN A 4 -14.17 -19.24 -3.28
CA GLN A 4 -13.53 -18.65 -2.11
C GLN A 4 -13.48 -19.70 -0.99
N LYS A 5 -12.28 -20.07 -0.55
CA LYS A 5 -12.11 -21.02 0.56
C LYS A 5 -12.62 -20.39 1.85
N ASP A 6 -13.63 -21.00 2.47
CA ASP A 6 -14.05 -20.65 3.83
C ASP A 6 -13.04 -21.23 4.84
N LEU A 7 -12.46 -20.35 5.65
CA LEU A 7 -11.47 -20.66 6.68
C LEU A 7 -11.99 -20.35 8.09
N ASN A 8 -13.30 -20.24 8.30
CA ASN A 8 -13.88 -19.94 9.62
C ASN A 8 -13.48 -20.94 10.71
N TRP A 9 -13.21 -22.20 10.35
CA TRP A 9 -12.71 -23.23 11.29
C TRP A 9 -11.40 -22.84 11.98
N VAL A 10 -10.60 -21.94 11.38
CA VAL A 10 -9.34 -21.43 11.96
C VAL A 10 -9.59 -20.70 13.28
N ILE A 11 -10.75 -20.04 13.41
CA ILE A 11 -11.15 -19.33 14.63
C ILE A 11 -11.32 -20.32 15.79
N GLU A 12 -11.88 -21.50 15.51
CA GLU A 12 -12.11 -22.53 16.52
C GLU A 12 -10.80 -23.15 17.01
N VAL A 13 -9.81 -23.25 16.13
CA VAL A 13 -8.50 -23.83 16.45
C VAL A 13 -7.66 -22.89 17.30
N GLY A 14 -7.73 -21.58 17.05
CA GLY A 14 -6.79 -20.59 17.61
C GLY A 14 -5.40 -20.82 17.01
N ILE A 15 -4.94 -19.87 16.19
CA ILE A 15 -3.68 -20.02 15.44
C ILE A 15 -2.61 -19.01 15.86
N GLU A 16 -2.90 -18.18 16.85
CA GLU A 16 -2.07 -17.05 17.25
C GLU A 16 -0.66 -17.48 17.66
N ASP A 17 -0.51 -18.66 18.24
CA ASP A 17 0.76 -19.28 18.62
C ASP A 17 1.52 -19.89 17.44
N LEU A 18 0.85 -20.15 16.32
CA LEU A 18 1.42 -20.70 15.08
C LEU A 18 1.88 -19.61 14.10
N LEU A 19 1.57 -18.34 14.37
CA LEU A 19 1.91 -17.23 13.48
C LEU A 19 3.34 -16.76 13.67
N GLU A 20 4.06 -16.66 12.55
CA GLU A 20 5.43 -16.16 12.50
C GLU A 20 5.60 -15.13 11.37
N GLY A 21 6.66 -14.32 11.47
CA GLY A 21 7.06 -13.36 10.41
C GLY A 21 5.94 -12.43 9.95
N ASP A 22 5.76 -12.33 8.63
CA ASP A 22 4.79 -11.43 8.01
C ASP A 22 3.34 -11.75 8.38
N LEU A 23 2.98 -13.02 8.60
CA LEU A 23 1.61 -13.38 8.97
C LEU A 23 1.27 -12.90 10.39
N LYS A 24 2.25 -12.94 11.30
CA LYS A 24 2.08 -12.37 12.65
C LYS A 24 1.89 -10.86 12.59
N LEU A 25 2.67 -10.15 11.77
CA LEU A 25 2.52 -8.71 11.57
C LEU A 25 1.14 -8.36 11.00
N VAL A 26 0.66 -9.11 10.01
CA VAL A 26 -0.70 -8.92 9.45
C VAL A 26 -1.75 -9.15 10.52
N TYR A 27 -1.66 -10.22 11.30
CA TYR A 27 -2.62 -10.49 12.37
C TYR A 27 -2.67 -9.37 13.41
N GLU A 28 -1.51 -8.95 13.92
CA GLU A 28 -1.42 -7.93 14.97
C GLU A 28 -1.87 -6.55 14.51
N TRP A 29 -1.61 -6.18 13.24
CA TRP A 29 -1.84 -4.81 12.74
C TRP A 29 -3.13 -4.68 11.91
N CYS A 30 -3.54 -5.75 11.24
CA CYS A 30 -4.68 -5.75 10.31
C CYS A 30 -5.84 -6.63 10.79
N GLY A 31 -5.61 -7.57 11.73
CA GLY A 31 -6.64 -8.45 12.26
C GLY A 31 -6.75 -9.81 11.55
N LEU A 32 -7.53 -10.70 12.18
CA LEU A 32 -7.73 -12.08 11.72
C LEU A 32 -8.47 -12.16 10.38
N ASP A 33 -9.47 -11.31 10.16
CA ASP A 33 -10.28 -11.25 8.95
C ASP A 33 -9.43 -10.99 7.70
N VAL A 34 -8.49 -10.05 7.78
CA VAL A 34 -7.54 -9.75 6.70
C VAL A 34 -6.59 -10.92 6.49
N LEU A 35 -6.06 -11.50 7.56
CA LEU A 35 -5.19 -12.69 7.48
C LEU A 35 -5.89 -13.85 6.77
N LEU A 36 -7.12 -14.19 7.17
CA LEU A 36 -7.91 -15.26 6.56
C LEU A 36 -8.21 -14.95 5.08
N SER A 37 -8.49 -13.69 4.76
CA SER A 37 -8.69 -13.26 3.37
C SER A 37 -7.41 -13.47 2.53
N LEU A 38 -6.23 -13.18 3.07
CA LEU A 38 -4.98 -13.43 2.37
C LEU A 38 -4.71 -14.92 2.19
N LEU A 39 -4.91 -15.74 3.23
CA LEU A 39 -4.71 -17.19 3.18
C LEU A 39 -5.68 -17.89 2.23
N ALA A 40 -6.93 -17.43 2.17
CA ALA A 40 -7.96 -18.01 1.30
C ALA A 40 -7.73 -17.69 -0.19
N ASN A 41 -7.23 -16.49 -0.51
CA ASN A 41 -7.16 -16.00 -1.89
C ASN A 41 -5.74 -16.03 -2.48
N PHE A 42 -4.71 -15.98 -1.65
CA PHE A 42 -3.30 -15.92 -2.06
C PHE A 42 -2.41 -16.96 -1.36
N PRO A 43 -2.82 -18.24 -1.26
CA PRO A 43 -2.02 -19.24 -0.56
C PRO A 43 -0.66 -19.43 -1.25
N SER A 44 0.40 -19.55 -0.44
CA SER A 44 1.78 -19.77 -0.90
C SER A 44 2.36 -18.66 -1.80
N MET A 45 1.72 -17.49 -1.86
CA MET A 45 2.19 -16.38 -2.66
C MET A 45 2.97 -15.37 -1.81
N THR A 46 4.18 -15.01 -2.23
CA THR A 46 4.91 -13.89 -1.62
C THR A 46 4.29 -12.58 -2.08
N LEU A 47 3.78 -11.79 -1.14
CA LEU A 47 3.19 -10.48 -1.40
C LEU A 47 4.19 -9.36 -1.17
N TYR A 48 4.41 -8.54 -2.20
CA TYR A 48 5.18 -7.30 -2.09
C TYR A 48 4.25 -6.09 -2.04
N ILE A 49 4.29 -5.32 -0.94
CA ILE A 49 3.46 -4.13 -0.76
C ILE A 49 4.23 -2.89 -1.22
N SER A 50 4.01 -2.46 -2.46
CA SER A 50 4.65 -1.26 -3.01
C SER A 50 4.02 0.03 -2.46
N THR A 51 4.85 1.02 -2.15
CA THR A 51 4.41 2.39 -1.81
C THR A 51 4.17 3.28 -3.04
N LYS A 52 4.43 2.76 -4.26
CA LYS A 52 4.24 3.50 -5.52
C LYS A 52 2.78 3.94 -5.75
N PRO A 53 1.75 3.10 -5.56
CA PRO A 53 0.35 3.52 -5.73
C PRO A 53 -0.04 4.63 -4.75
N LEU A 54 0.39 4.53 -3.48
CA LEU A 54 0.17 5.58 -2.49
C LEU A 54 0.86 6.89 -2.90
N THR A 55 2.09 6.81 -3.39
CA THR A 55 2.82 7.97 -3.91
C THR A 55 2.04 8.64 -5.04
N GLU A 56 1.55 7.89 -6.03
CA GLU A 56 0.76 8.44 -7.13
C GLU A 56 -0.59 9.01 -6.65
N ALA A 57 -1.21 8.41 -5.63
CA ALA A 57 -2.40 8.95 -5.00
C ALA A 57 -2.11 10.31 -4.32
N LYS A 58 -0.99 10.46 -3.60
CA LYS A 58 -0.54 11.75 -3.04
C LYS A 58 -0.37 12.79 -4.14
N LYS A 59 0.28 12.44 -5.27
CA LYS A 59 0.43 13.37 -6.41
C LYS A 59 -0.92 13.80 -6.99
N ARG A 60 -1.84 12.85 -7.19
CA ARG A 60 -3.20 13.14 -7.68
C ARG A 60 -3.95 14.05 -6.72
N TYR A 61 -3.83 13.83 -5.41
CA TYR A 61 -4.45 14.67 -4.40
C TYR A 61 -3.92 16.10 -4.45
N ILE A 62 -2.60 16.28 -4.48
CA ILE A 62 -1.95 17.60 -4.59
C ILE A 62 -2.48 18.36 -5.81
N ARG A 63 -2.48 17.74 -7.00
CA ARG A 63 -2.96 18.38 -8.23
C ARG A 63 -4.41 18.84 -8.15
N LYS A 64 -5.25 18.11 -7.42
CA LYS A 64 -6.67 18.41 -7.26
C LYS A 64 -6.93 19.50 -6.22
N HIS A 65 -6.13 19.58 -5.16
CA HIS A 65 -6.42 20.38 -3.97
C HIS A 65 -5.47 21.56 -3.76
N TYR A 66 -4.41 21.69 -4.55
CA TYR A 66 -3.51 22.84 -4.46
C TYR A 66 -4.21 24.14 -4.88
N ASN A 67 -4.16 25.15 -4.01
CA ASN A 67 -4.82 26.45 -4.23
C ASN A 67 -3.84 27.63 -4.35
N GLY A 68 -2.53 27.36 -4.46
CA GLY A 68 -1.49 28.39 -4.52
C GLY A 68 -0.92 28.82 -3.16
N LYS A 69 -1.57 28.50 -2.04
CA LYS A 69 -1.16 28.95 -0.69
C LYS A 69 -1.15 27.85 0.38
N ASN A 70 -1.74 26.69 0.10
CA ASN A 70 -1.93 25.61 1.08
C ASN A 70 -0.83 24.54 1.13
N ILE A 71 0.42 24.88 0.78
CA ILE A 71 1.52 23.90 0.71
C ILE A 71 1.74 23.20 2.05
N LYS A 72 1.83 23.97 3.14
CA LYS A 72 2.08 23.43 4.49
C LYS A 72 0.97 22.48 4.95
N GLU A 73 -0.28 22.80 4.62
CA GLU A 73 -1.44 21.95 4.91
C GLU A 73 -1.35 20.62 4.14
N LEU A 74 -1.01 20.68 2.84
CA LEU A 74 -0.80 19.49 2.02
C LEU A 74 0.35 18.62 2.55
N CYS A 75 1.46 19.22 2.97
CA CYS A 75 2.60 18.51 3.53
C CYS A 75 2.25 17.79 4.84
N ALA A 76 1.52 18.45 5.74
CA ALA A 76 1.09 17.86 7.01
C ALA A 76 0.08 16.72 6.79
N LEU A 77 -0.89 16.92 5.89
CA LEU A 77 -1.92 15.92 5.61
C LEU A 77 -1.34 14.67 4.93
N LEU A 78 -0.44 14.87 3.96
CA LEU A 78 0.06 13.79 3.12
C LEU A 78 1.37 13.20 3.61
N ASP A 79 1.94 13.72 4.71
CA ASP A 79 3.27 13.37 5.20
C ASP A 79 4.30 13.39 4.06
N CYS A 80 4.54 14.59 3.52
CA CYS A 80 5.51 14.80 2.44
C CYS A 80 6.22 16.15 2.56
N SER A 81 7.33 16.31 1.86
CA SER A 81 8.09 17.56 1.84
C SER A 81 7.45 18.62 0.92
N GLU A 82 7.70 19.90 1.20
CA GLU A 82 7.28 20.99 0.29
C GLU A 82 7.88 20.80 -1.11
N ARG A 83 9.13 20.31 -1.18
CA ARG A 83 9.79 19.96 -2.44
C ARG A 83 8.97 18.98 -3.27
N PHE A 84 8.41 17.93 -2.64
CA PHE A 84 7.56 16.97 -3.34
C PHE A 84 6.32 17.65 -3.93
N VAL A 85 5.68 18.56 -3.18
CA VAL A 85 4.53 19.34 -3.68
C VAL A 85 4.92 20.18 -4.89
N TYR A 86 6.04 20.90 -4.84
CA TYR A 86 6.54 21.68 -5.98
C TYR A 86 6.91 20.80 -7.19
N GLU A 87 7.51 19.63 -6.98
CA GLU A 87 7.81 18.67 -8.07
C GLU A 87 6.54 18.20 -8.77
N VAL A 88 5.49 17.88 -8.00
CA VAL A 88 4.19 17.48 -8.54
C VAL A 88 3.54 18.59 -9.36
N MET A 89 3.59 19.83 -8.87
CA MET A 89 3.00 20.98 -9.54
C MET A 89 3.79 21.46 -10.76
N SER A 90 5.12 21.32 -10.74
CA SER A 90 5.99 21.70 -11.86
C SER A 90 5.95 20.70 -13.02
N GLY A 91 5.26 19.56 -12.87
CA GLY A 91 5.18 18.53 -13.90
C GLY A 91 6.53 17.84 -14.17
N ARG A 92 7.58 18.15 -13.40
CA ARG A 92 8.88 17.47 -13.47
C ARG A 92 8.72 16.08 -12.90
N SER A 93 8.23 15.18 -13.73
CA SER A 93 8.37 13.76 -13.50
C SER A 93 9.86 13.48 -13.57
N ASN A 94 10.49 13.07 -12.47
CA ASN A 94 11.71 12.28 -12.55
C ASN A 94 11.32 10.97 -13.23
N ALA A 95 11.17 11.00 -14.55
CA ALA A 95 11.17 9.83 -15.38
C ALA A 95 12.55 9.20 -15.18
N SER A 96 12.61 8.23 -14.27
CA SER A 96 13.64 7.23 -14.32
C SER A 96 13.48 6.59 -15.70
N ASN A 97 14.34 6.98 -16.64
CA ASN A 97 14.62 6.21 -17.84
C ASN A 97 15.16 4.85 -17.38
N GLY A 98 14.25 3.97 -16.95
CA GLY A 98 14.52 2.55 -16.75
C GLY A 98 14.70 1.94 -18.13
N GLN A 99 15.84 1.29 -18.31
CA GLN A 99 16.26 0.61 -19.53
C GLN A 99 15.19 -0.37 -20.02
N GLU A 100 14.41 0.02 -21.04
CA GLU A 100 13.61 -0.90 -21.85
C GLU A 100 14.14 -0.87 -23.29
N LYS A 101 15.38 -1.32 -23.47
CA LYS A 101 15.90 -1.87 -24.74
C LYS A 101 17.11 -2.73 -24.42
N LEU A 102 16.90 -3.93 -23.89
CA LEU A 102 17.89 -5.00 -23.89
C LEU A 102 17.25 -6.32 -23.42
N PHE A 103 16.17 -6.73 -24.10
CA PHE A 103 15.81 -8.12 -24.35
C PHE A 103 15.01 -8.17 -25.65
#